data_AF-A0A229GZ55-F1
#
_entry.id   AF-A0A229GZ55-F1
#
_cell.length_a   1.000
_cell.length_b   1.000
_cell.length_c   1.000
_cell.angle_alpha   90.00
_cell.angle_beta   90.00
_cell.angle_gamma   90.00
#
_symmetry.space_group_name_H-M   'P 1'
#
loop_
_entity.id
_entity.type
_entity.pdbx_description
1 polymer ?
#
loop_
_entity_poly.entity_id
_entity_poly.type
_entity_poly.pdbx_seq_one_letter_code
_entity_poly.pdbx_strand_id
1 'polypeptide(L)'
;MCTRTRRSRRCAAGRRNRACGARAQGSSKRLLRGVVLGRTRLGILLLLAEEHTTSGLARRLGVSNATASAHTAALRGAGLITTVRAGRAVLHRRTALGGLLVRHGS
;
A
#
# COMPACT_ATOMS: atom_id res chain seq x y z
N MET A 1 1.11 62.89 22.48
CA MET A 1 2.58 62.74 22.44
C MET A 1 2.89 61.24 22.39
N CYS A 2 3.21 60.63 21.23
CA CYS A 2 4.56 60.45 20.65
C CYS A 2 5.58 59.94 21.71
N THR A 3 6.30 58.80 21.57
CA THR A 3 6.95 58.21 20.38
C THR A 3 7.30 56.72 20.55
N ARG A 4 7.16 55.94 19.44
CA ARG A 4 8.22 55.11 18.78
C ARG A 4 9.19 54.36 19.73
N THR A 5 9.44 53.05 19.59
CA THR A 5 10.37 52.51 18.56
C THR A 5 10.54 50.98 18.68
N ARG A 6 10.22 50.28 17.57
CA ARG A 6 10.90 49.11 16.96
C ARG A 6 11.45 47.94 17.82
N ARG A 7 10.90 46.77 17.46
CA ARG A 7 11.57 45.68 16.71
C ARG A 7 12.46 44.71 17.51
N SER A 8 12.07 43.44 17.34
CA SER A 8 12.93 42.25 17.35
C SER A 8 13.19 41.64 18.72
N ARG A 9 13.19 40.33 18.91
CA ARG A 9 13.53 39.26 17.98
C ARG A 9 12.66 38.02 18.25
N ARG A 10 12.16 37.46 17.14
CA ARG A 10 12.10 36.02 16.84
C ARG A 10 11.35 35.15 17.84
N CYS A 11 10.18 34.73 17.39
CA CYS A 11 9.82 33.31 17.31
C CYS A 11 11.03 32.40 17.54
N ALA A 12 11.10 31.77 18.71
CA ALA A 12 11.85 30.54 18.91
C ALA A 12 11.06 29.39 18.28
N ALA A 13 10.88 29.48 16.96
CA ALA A 13 10.45 28.40 16.11
C ALA A 13 11.66 27.47 15.93
N GLY A 14 11.68 26.34 16.63
CA GLY A 14 12.83 25.46 16.63
C GLY A 14 12.50 24.01 16.92
N ARG A 15 12.39 23.22 15.83
CA ARG A 15 12.71 21.77 15.80
C ARG A 15 11.77 20.78 16.48
N ARG A 16 10.44 20.93 16.39
CA ARG A 16 9.50 19.85 16.82
C ARG A 16 8.55 19.32 15.76
N ASN A 17 8.58 19.84 14.53
CA ASN A 17 7.57 19.46 13.52
C ASN A 17 7.91 18.24 12.65
N ARG A 18 9.04 17.54 12.89
CA ARG A 18 9.40 16.34 12.08
C ARG A 18 8.65 15.07 12.50
N ALA A 19 8.05 15.01 13.69
CA ALA A 19 7.38 13.81 14.19
C ALA A 19 5.85 13.78 13.92
N CYS A 20 5.20 14.93 13.78
CA CYS A 20 3.73 14.98 13.64
C CYS A 20 3.24 14.67 12.21
N GLY A 21 4.10 14.83 11.19
CA GLY A 21 3.73 14.60 9.80
C GLY A 21 3.52 13.13 9.43
N ALA A 22 4.38 12.21 9.88
CA ALA A 22 4.42 10.82 9.38
C ALA A 22 3.16 9.98 9.66
N ARG A 23 2.51 10.18 10.82
CA ARG A 23 1.32 9.38 11.21
C ARG A 23 0.05 9.76 10.44
N ALA A 24 -0.15 11.03 10.09
CA ALA A 24 -1.34 11.47 9.35
C ALA A 24 -1.30 11.08 7.85
N GLN A 25 -0.11 11.07 7.23
CA GLN A 25 0.06 10.59 5.84
C GLN A 25 -0.22 9.09 5.74
N GLY A 26 -0.04 8.35 6.85
CA GLY A 26 -0.50 6.98 7.13
C GLY A 26 -1.88 6.66 6.56
N SER A 27 -2.87 7.41 7.03
CA SER A 27 -4.28 7.14 6.80
C SER A 27 -4.72 7.54 5.40
N SER A 28 -4.31 8.71 4.92
CA SER A 28 -4.71 9.19 3.58
C SER A 28 -4.16 8.30 2.47
N LYS A 29 -2.89 7.89 2.53
CA LYS A 29 -2.32 6.96 1.53
C LYS A 29 -2.96 5.57 1.60
N ARG A 30 -3.35 5.11 2.80
CA ARG A 30 -4.06 3.83 2.99
C ARG A 30 -5.46 3.86 2.40
N LEU A 31 -6.18 4.97 2.56
CA LEU A 31 -7.51 5.18 1.97
C LEU A 31 -7.43 5.31 0.44
N LEU A 32 -6.52 6.14 -0.09
CA LEU A 32 -6.30 6.30 -1.53
C LEU A 32 -5.96 4.97 -2.21
N ARG A 33 -5.18 4.10 -1.56
CA ARG A 33 -4.90 2.75 -2.07
C ARG A 33 -6.11 1.83 -2.10
N GLY A 34 -6.91 1.86 -1.04
CA GLY A 34 -8.17 1.12 -1.01
C GLY A 34 -9.10 1.52 -2.17
N VAL A 35 -9.05 2.79 -2.57
CA VAL A 35 -9.80 3.34 -3.71
C VAL A 35 -9.15 2.96 -5.05
N VAL A 36 -7.83 3.08 -5.21
CA VAL A 36 -7.13 2.84 -6.48
C VAL A 36 -6.97 1.35 -6.81
N LEU A 37 -6.62 0.53 -5.81
CA LEU A 37 -6.49 -0.93 -5.97
C LEU A 37 -7.82 -1.66 -5.74
N GLY A 38 -8.75 -1.08 -4.99
CA GLY A 38 -9.94 -1.80 -4.54
C GLY A 38 -9.63 -2.78 -3.39
N ARG A 39 -10.64 -3.07 -2.57
CA ARG A 39 -10.53 -3.99 -1.42
C ARG A 39 -9.98 -5.36 -1.82
N THR A 40 -10.49 -5.95 -2.90
CA THR A 40 -10.13 -7.31 -3.33
C THR A 40 -8.67 -7.41 -3.79
N ARG A 41 -8.18 -6.46 -4.61
CA ARG A 41 -6.79 -6.52 -5.10
C ARG A 41 -5.79 -6.23 -3.98
N LEU A 42 -6.15 -5.32 -3.06
CA LEU A 42 -5.36 -5.10 -1.84
C LEU A 42 -5.32 -6.37 -0.97
N GLY A 43 -6.46 -7.05 -0.81
CA GLY A 43 -6.54 -8.33 -0.12
C GLY A 43 -5.65 -9.41 -0.75
N ILE A 44 -5.64 -9.49 -2.09
CA ILE A 44 -4.72 -10.38 -2.82
C ILE A 44 -3.26 -10.04 -2.52
N LEU A 45 -2.87 -8.77 -2.56
CA LEU A 45 -1.49 -8.35 -2.26
C LEU A 45 -1.05 -8.59 -0.81
N LEU A 46 -2.01 -8.55 0.13
CA LEU A 46 -1.75 -8.88 1.53
C LEU A 46 -1.56 -10.38 1.72
N LEU A 47 -2.40 -11.21 1.08
CA LEU A 47 -2.28 -12.67 1.13
C LEU A 47 -1.02 -13.19 0.44
N LEU A 48 -0.58 -12.52 -0.63
CA LEU A 48 0.65 -12.84 -1.36
C LEU A 48 1.95 -12.46 -0.63
N ALA A 49 1.87 -12.14 0.66
CA ALA A 49 3.04 -12.18 1.54
C ALA A 49 3.68 -13.58 1.52
N GLU A 50 2.86 -14.63 1.43
CA GLU A 50 3.25 -16.02 1.20
C GLU A 50 2.85 -16.46 -0.20
N GLU A 51 3.56 -17.43 -0.77
CA GLU A 51 3.25 -17.96 -2.11
C GLU A 51 1.89 -18.69 -2.11
N HIS A 52 1.00 -18.33 -3.05
CA HIS A 52 -0.35 -18.90 -3.11
C HIS A 52 -0.75 -19.28 -4.53
N THR A 53 -1.52 -20.35 -4.68
CA THR A 53 -2.19 -20.67 -5.95
C THR A 53 -3.40 -19.75 -6.18
N THR A 54 -3.83 -19.60 -7.44
CA THR A 54 -5.05 -18.85 -7.77
C THR A 54 -6.27 -19.36 -7.00
N SER A 55 -6.39 -20.68 -6.87
CA SER A 55 -7.47 -21.34 -6.14
C SER A 55 -7.39 -21.11 -4.63
N GLY A 56 -6.18 -21.05 -4.07
CA GLY A 56 -5.95 -20.70 -2.67
C GLY A 56 -6.38 -19.27 -2.36
N LEU A 57 -6.08 -18.33 -3.26
CA LEU A 57 -6.52 -16.94 -3.14
C LEU A 57 -8.05 -16.84 -3.22
N ALA A 58 -8.67 -17.49 -4.20
CA ALA A 58 -10.12 -17.51 -4.37
C ALA A 58 -10.84 -17.98 -3.10
N ARG A 59 -10.38 -19.11 -2.52
CA ARG A 59 -10.94 -19.67 -1.29
C ARG A 59 -10.78 -18.73 -0.09
N ARG A 60 -9.62 -18.11 0.10
CA ARG A 60 -9.37 -17.21 1.24
C ARG A 60 -10.12 -15.87 1.14
N LEU A 61 -10.37 -15.40 -0.07
CA LEU A 61 -11.10 -14.15 -0.32
C LEU A 61 -12.61 -14.35 -0.46
N GLY A 62 -13.09 -15.59 -0.55
CA GLY A 62 -14.51 -15.89 -0.78
C GLY A 62 -14.98 -15.46 -2.18
N VAL A 63 -14.10 -15.47 -3.17
CA VAL A 63 -14.41 -15.08 -4.56
C VAL A 63 -14.26 -16.26 -5.51
N SER A 64 -14.86 -16.16 -6.70
CA SER A 64 -14.72 -17.20 -7.72
C SER A 64 -13.28 -17.29 -8.26
N ASN A 65 -12.89 -18.48 -8.74
CA ASN A 65 -11.59 -18.67 -9.41
C ASN A 65 -11.41 -17.74 -10.63
N ALA A 66 -12.48 -17.48 -11.37
CA ALA A 66 -12.45 -16.56 -12.51
C ALA A 66 -12.13 -15.12 -12.06
N THR A 67 -12.80 -14.65 -11.01
CA THR A 67 -12.55 -13.32 -10.41
C THR A 67 -11.13 -13.21 -9.85
N ALA A 68 -10.65 -14.23 -9.14
CA ALA A 68 -9.28 -14.26 -8.64
C ALA A 68 -8.25 -14.25 -9.78
N SER A 69 -8.49 -15.01 -10.86
CA SER A 69 -7.65 -15.03 -12.05
C SER A 69 -7.59 -13.67 -12.75
N ALA A 70 -8.74 -13.00 -12.92
CA ALA A 70 -8.80 -11.66 -13.51
C ALA A 70 -8.01 -10.63 -12.68
N HIS A 71 -8.15 -10.65 -11.35
CA HIS A 71 -7.41 -9.74 -10.48
C HIS A 71 -5.91 -10.04 -10.44
N THR A 72 -5.51 -11.30 -10.41
CA THR A 72 -4.08 -11.67 -10.48
C THR A 72 -3.47 -11.29 -11.83
N ALA A 73 -4.20 -11.47 -12.94
CA ALA A 73 -3.76 -11.00 -14.26
C ALA A 73 -3.54 -9.47 -14.29
N ALA A 74 -4.47 -8.68 -13.74
CA ALA A 74 -4.32 -7.23 -13.66
C ALA A 74 -3.11 -6.82 -12.78
N LEU A 75 -2.94 -7.47 -11.62
CA LEU A 75 -1.81 -7.22 -10.73
C LEU A 75 -0.46 -7.62 -11.35
N ARG A 76 -0.45 -8.69 -12.16
CA ARG A 76 0.72 -9.14 -12.92
C ARG A 76 1.06 -8.13 -14.01
N GLY A 77 0.06 -7.62 -14.73
CA GLY A 77 0.24 -6.55 -15.73
C GLY A 77 0.80 -5.26 -15.12
N ALA A 78 0.46 -4.96 -13.86
CA ALA A 78 1.01 -3.84 -13.11
C ALA A 78 2.37 -4.12 -12.44
N GLY A 79 2.95 -5.32 -12.61
CA GLY A 79 4.23 -5.70 -11.99
C GLY A 79 4.20 -5.86 -10.47
N LEU A 80 3.01 -5.98 -9.87
CA LEU A 80 2.82 -6.08 -8.41
C LEU A 80 2.95 -7.51 -7.90
N ILE A 81 2.72 -8.47 -8.79
CA ILE A 81 2.84 -9.90 -8.52
C ILE A 81 3.60 -10.57 -9.66
N THR A 82 4.25 -11.67 -9.34
CA THR A 82 4.88 -12.58 -10.29
C THR A 82 4.31 -13.98 -10.10
N THR A 83 4.42 -14.80 -11.13
CA THR A 83 3.96 -16.19 -11.13
C THR A 83 5.13 -17.12 -11.39
N VAL A 84 5.28 -18.15 -10.56
CA VAL A 84 6.26 -19.22 -10.72
C VAL A 84 5.51 -20.54 -10.86
N ARG A 85 5.90 -21.35 -11.84
CA ARG A 85 5.37 -22.72 -11.96
C ARG A 85 6.15 -23.63 -11.02
N ALA A 86 5.45 -24.20 -10.05
CA ALA A 86 5.97 -25.20 -9.12
C ALA A 86 5.32 -26.55 -9.45
N GLY A 87 5.97 -27.32 -10.34
CA GLY A 87 5.47 -28.60 -10.82
C GLY A 87 4.12 -28.47 -11.54
N ARG A 88 3.07 -29.05 -10.96
CA ARG A 88 1.70 -29.04 -11.52
C ARG A 88 0.88 -27.79 -11.15
N ALA A 89 1.41 -26.90 -10.32
CA ALA A 89 0.70 -25.73 -9.83
C ALA A 89 1.38 -24.42 -10.24
N VAL A 90 0.58 -23.36 -10.44
CA VAL A 90 1.07 -21.98 -10.59
C VAL A 90 0.96 -21.30 -9.24
N LEU A 91 2.10 -20.89 -8.70
CA LEU A 91 2.19 -20.09 -7.49
C LEU A 91 2.34 -18.62 -7.87
N HIS A 92 1.57 -17.79 -7.20
CA HIS A 92 1.68 -16.35 -7.25
C HIS A 92 2.51 -15.90 -6.06
N ARG A 93 3.40 -14.95 -6.31
CA ARG A 93 4.21 -14.30 -5.28
C ARG A 93 4.18 -12.79 -5.47
N ARG A 94 4.20 -12.04 -4.37
CA ARG A 94 4.32 -10.58 -4.41
C ARG A 94 5.72 -10.15 -4.86
N THR A 95 5.80 -9.15 -5.73
CA THR A 95 7.09 -8.55 -6.13
C THR A 95 7.61 -7.59 -5.06
N ALA A 96 8.86 -7.16 -5.17
CA ALA A 96 9.41 -6.10 -4.32
C ALA A 96 8.57 -4.81 -4.40
N LEU A 97 8.07 -4.46 -5.60
CA LEU A 97 7.19 -3.30 -5.80
C LEU A 97 5.85 -3.49 -5.08
N GLY A 98 5.22 -4.66 -5.20
CA GLY A 98 4.01 -4.99 -4.43
C GLY A 98 4.25 -4.93 -2.91
N GLY A 99 5.43 -5.33 -2.44
CA GLY A 99 5.84 -5.25 -1.04
C GLY A 99 6.02 -3.81 -0.56
N LEU A 100 6.72 -2.97 -1.33
CA LEU A 100 6.84 -1.53 -1.08
C LEU A 100 5.47 -0.88 -1.03
N LEU A 101 4.57 -1.30 -1.92
CA LEU A 101 3.22 -0.81 -1.91
C LEU A 101 2.57 -1.12 -0.54
N VAL A 102 2.53 -2.39 -0.12
CA VAL A 102 1.92 -2.75 1.18
C VAL A 102 2.57 -1.98 2.34
N ARG A 103 3.90 -1.88 2.37
CA ARG A 103 4.67 -1.24 3.45
C ARG A 103 4.46 0.27 3.56
N HIS A 104 4.25 0.95 2.44
CA HIS A 104 3.93 2.37 2.47
C HIS A 104 2.52 2.65 2.96
N GLY A 105 1.62 1.66 3.07
CA GLY A 105 0.24 1.85 3.54
C GLY A 105 -0.07 1.27 4.93
N SER A 106 0.87 0.56 5.56
CA SER A 106 0.78 0.00 6.92
C SER A 106 1.24 0.99 7.98
#